data_AF-A0A2D0W001-F1
#
_entry.id   AF-A0A2D0W001-F1
#
_cell.length_a   1.000
_cell.length_b   1.000
_cell.length_c   1.000
_cell.angle_alpha   90.00
_cell.angle_beta   90.00
_cell.angle_gamma   90.00
#
_symmetry.space_group_name_H-M   'P 1'
#
loop_
_entity.id
_entity.type
_entity.pdbx_description
1 polymer ?
#
loop_
_entity_poly.entity_id
_entity_poly.type
_entity_poly.pdbx_seq_one_letter_code
_entity_poly.pdbx_strand_id
1 'polypeptide(L)' 'FDETLRMYSIVEPLQRKAVREYKIPGTDVVIEKDMVVLVSPRGIHHDEKYYSDPKVFNPDRFDPEEVGKRQ' A
#
# COMPACT_ATOMS: atom_id res chain seq x y z
N PHE A 1 15.74 -2.83 -8.00
CA PHE A 1 14.51 -3.14 -8.78
C PHE A 1 13.26 -2.66 -8.04
N ASP A 2 13.36 -2.39 -6.74
CA ASP A 2 12.24 -2.07 -5.87
C ASP A 2 11.49 -0.80 -6.25
N GLU A 3 12.20 0.26 -6.64
CA GLU A 3 11.54 1.51 -7.09
C GLU A 3 10.68 1.30 -8.35
N THR A 4 11.15 0.46 -9.27
CA THR A 4 10.36 0.10 -10.45
C THR A 4 9.08 -0.63 -10.05
N LEU A 5 9.14 -1.59 -9.12
CA LEU A 5 7.96 -2.31 -8.63
C LEU A 5 7.01 -1.45 -7.80
N ARG A 6 7.54 -0.46 -7.07
CA ARG A 6 6.73 0.53 -6.34
C ARG A 6 5.89 1.35 -7.33
N MET A 7 6.53 1.93 -8.35
CA MET A 7 5.84 2.77 -9.33
C MET A 7 4.90 1.96 -10.25
N TYR A 8 5.33 0.75 -10.63
CA TYR A 8 4.64 -0.12 -11.58
C TYR A 8 4.38 -1.48 -10.96
N SER A 9 3.45 -1.52 -10.01
CA SER A 9 3.08 -2.76 -9.33
C SER A 9 2.48 -3.77 -10.31
N ILE A 10 2.98 -5.01 -10.26
CA ILE A 10 2.57 -6.08 -11.18
C ILE A 10 1.13 -6.54 -10.92
N VAL A 11 0.68 -6.43 -9.67
CA VAL A 11 -0.64 -6.90 -9.24
C VAL A 11 -1.45 -5.74 -8.67
N GLU A 12 -2.55 -5.40 -9.33
CA GLU A 12 -3.49 -4.36 -8.94
C GLU A 12 -4.91 -4.73 -9.42
N PRO A 13 -5.95 -4.77 -8.55
CA PRO A 13 -5.92 -4.70 -7.09
C PRO A 13 -5.65 -6.06 -6.43
N LEU A 14 -5.22 -6.06 -5.17
CA LEU A 14 -5.14 -7.25 -4.33
C LEU A 14 -6.52 -7.61 -3.80
N GLN A 15 -7.03 -8.79 -4.15
CA GLN A 15 -8.30 -9.28 -3.66
C GLN A 15 -8.15 -10.10 -2.37
N ARG A 16 -9.01 -9.84 -1.39
CA ARG A 16 -9.16 -10.64 -0.16
C ARG A 16 -10.63 -10.94 0.09
N LYS A 17 -10.91 -12.02 0.82
CA LYS A 17 -12.25 -12.35 1.30
C LYS A 17 -12.23 -12.38 2.82
N ALA A 18 -13.11 -11.63 3.46
CA ALA A 18 -13.19 -11.58 4.91
C ALA A 18 -13.66 -12.93 5.47
N VAL A 19 -12.87 -13.57 6.33
CA VAL A 19 -13.23 -14.86 6.95
C VAL A 19 -14.15 -14.71 8.16
N ARG A 20 -14.27 -13.49 8.67
CA ARG A 20 -15.12 -13.07 9.79
C ARG A 20 -15.41 -11.58 9.65
N GLU A 21 -16.43 -11.12 10.36
CA GLU A 21 -16.72 -9.70 10.49
C GLU A 21 -15.52 -8.95 11.10
N TYR A 22 -15.24 -7.75 10.59
CA TYR A 22 -14.11 -6.92 11.03
C TYR A 22 -14.47 -5.43 10.99
N LYS A 23 -14.46 -4.77 12.16
CA LYS A 23 -14.55 -3.30 12.25
C LYS A 23 -13.19 -2.68 11.97
N ILE A 24 -13.11 -1.79 10.98
CA ILE A 24 -11.87 -1.08 10.65
C ILE A 24 -11.54 -0.09 11.78
N PRO A 25 -10.36 -0.21 12.44
CA PRO A 25 -9.98 0.67 13.55
C PRO A 25 -10.03 2.16 13.15
N GLY A 26 -10.59 2.99 14.03
CA GLY A 26 -10.70 4.44 13.79
C GLY A 26 -11.82 4.86 12.84
N THR A 27 -12.68 3.93 12.41
CA THR A 27 -13.84 4.23 11.56
C THR A 27 -15.08 3.47 12.05
N ASP A 28 -16.26 3.83 11.54
CA ASP A 28 -17.50 3.07 11.74
C ASP A 28 -17.78 2.05 10.63
N VAL A 29 -16.79 1.79 9.76
CA VAL A 29 -16.91 0.81 8.68
C VAL A 29 -16.71 -0.60 9.22
N VAL A 30 -17.68 -1.48 8.93
CA VAL A 30 -17.64 -2.90 9.24
C VAL A 30 -17.57 -3.69 7.94
N ILE A 31 -16.57 -4.57 7.83
CA ILE A 31 -16.43 -5.52 6.74
C ILE A 31 -17.15 -6.80 7.18
N GLU A 32 -18.21 -7.16 6.48
CA GLU A 32 -18.99 -8.36 6.79
C GLU A 32 -18.22 -9.65 6.45
N LYS A 33 -18.55 -10.75 7.13
CA LYS A 33 -18.05 -12.08 6.77
C LYS A 33 -18.39 -12.37 5.31
N ASP A 34 -17.44 -12.99 4.61
CA ASP A 34 -17.51 -13.37 3.20
C ASP A 34 -17.48 -12.21 2.19
N MET A 35 -17.43 -10.96 2.65
CA MET A 35 -17.27 -9.78 1.78
C MET A 35 -15.90 -9.80 1.09
N VAL A 36 -15.89 -9.42 -0.20
CA VAL A 36 -14.65 -9.23 -0.96
C VAL A 36 -14.12 -7.82 -0.73
N VAL A 37 -12.85 -7.73 -0.37
CA VAL A 37 -12.12 -6.49 -0.14
C VAL A 37 -11.05 -6.36 -1.23
N LEU A 38 -11.02 -5.19 -1.87
CA LEU A 38 -9.99 -4.83 -2.85
C LEU A 38 -9.02 -3.85 -2.20
N VAL A 39 -7.75 -4.23 -2.11
CA VAL A 39 -6.67 -3.39 -1.58
C VAL A 39 -5.82 -2.92 -2.75
N SER A 40 -5.56 -1.60 -2.82
CA SER A 40 -4.74 -0.99 -3.88
C SER A 40 -3.32 -0.72 -3.36
N PRO A 41 -2.30 -1.51 -3.78
CA PRO A 41 -0.91 -1.16 -3.54
C PRO A 41 -0.55 0.19 -4.16
N ARG A 42 -1.06 0.50 -5.36
CA ARG A 42 -0.77 1.78 -6.04
C ARG A 42 -1.17 2.99 -5.20
N GLY A 43 -2.30 2.94 -4.50
CA GLY A 43 -2.74 3.99 -3.58
C GLY A 43 -1.68 4.29 -2.52
N ILE A 44 -1.15 3.25 -1.87
CA ILE A 44 -0.10 3.40 -0.85
C ILE A 44 1.22 3.84 -1.48
N HIS A 45 1.61 3.23 -2.59
CA HIS A 45 2.86 3.52 -3.29
C HIS A 45 2.94 4.97 -3.78
N HIS A 46 1.81 5.61 -4.10
CA HIS A 46 1.77 6.98 -4.62
C HIS A 46 1.36 8.03 -3.57
N ASP A 47 1.19 7.63 -2.32
CA ASP A 47 0.80 8.52 -1.23
C ASP A 47 2.05 9.18 -0.61
N GLU A 48 2.04 10.51 -0.60
CA GLU A 48 3.11 11.36 -0.06
C GLU A 48 3.34 11.15 1.43
N LYS A 49 2.34 10.61 2.14
CA LYS A 49 2.48 10.21 3.55
C LYS A 49 3.57 9.13 3.73
N TYR A 50 3.74 8.23 2.77
CA TYR A 50 4.68 7.10 2.88
C TYR A 50 5.92 7.27 2.01
N TYR A 51 5.82 8.02 0.91
CA TYR A 51 6.91 8.23 -0.04
C TYR A 51 7.01 9.69 -0.45
N SER A 52 8.13 10.35 -0.14
CA SER A 52 8.40 11.72 -0.62
C SER A 52 8.51 11.77 -2.14
N ASP A 53 7.92 12.79 -2.78
CA ASP A 53 7.89 12.94 -4.24
C ASP A 53 7.54 11.62 -4.97
N PRO A 54 6.39 10.99 -4.66
CA PRO A 54 6.13 9.59 -4.99
C PRO A 54 5.97 9.33 -6.50
N LYS A 55 5.77 10.40 -7.27
CA LYS A 55 5.67 10.37 -8.74
C LYS A 55 7.04 10.46 -9.43
N VAL A 56 8.09 10.77 -8.69
CA VAL A 56 9.47 10.83 -9.20
C VAL A 56 10.14 9.48 -8.99
N PHE A 57 10.74 8.94 -10.05
CA PHE A 57 11.56 7.73 -9.95
C PHE A 57 12.87 8.08 -9.25
N ASN A 58 13.10 7.50 -8.07
CA ASN A 58 14.34 7.66 -7.33
C ASN A 58 15.03 6.27 -7.17
N PRO A 59 16.17 6.02 -7.84
CA PRO A 59 16.85 4.72 -7.78
C PRO A 59 17.35 4.38 -6.37
N ASP A 60 17.72 5.39 -5.57
CA ASP A 60 18.34 5.24 -4.25
C ASP A 60 17.28 5.12 -3.14
N ARG A 61 15.99 5.21 -3.49
CA ARG A 61 14.89 5.30 -2.52
C ARG A 61 14.84 4.12 -1.56
N PHE A 62 15.32 2.96 -1.98
CA PHE A 62 15.32 1.71 -1.20
C PHE A 62 16.70 1.36 -0.65
N ASP A 63 17.65 2.29 -0.72
CA ASP A 63 18.95 2.11 -0.06
C ASP A 63 18.76 2.00 1.46
N PRO A 64 19.57 1.20 2.15
CA PRO A 64 19.40 0.94 3.59
C PRO A 64 19.31 2.20 4.45
N GLU A 65 20.08 3.24 4.10
CA GLU A 65 20.07 4.53 4.80
C GLU A 65 18.74 5.29 4.60
N GLU A 66 18.18 5.27 3.40
CA GLU A 66 16.91 5.93 3.08
C GLU A 66 15.72 5.18 3.67
N VAL A 67 15.77 3.84 3.66
CA VAL A 67 14.75 3.00 4.31
C VAL A 67 14.73 3.23 5.82
N GLY A 68 15.89 3.38 6.46
CA GLY A 68 15.99 3.67 7.89
C GLY A 68 15.40 5.03 8.30
N LYS A 69 15.21 5.96 7.35
CA LYS A 69 14.59 7.27 7.59
C LYS A 69 13.05 7.23 7.48
N ARG A 70 12.47 6.15 6.95
CA ARG A 70 11.01 5.99 6.82
C ARG A 70 10.41 5.66 8.19
N GLN A 71 9.35 6.36 8.58
CA GLN A 71 8.60 6.14 9.84
C GLN A 71 7.61 4.99 9.71
#